data_AF-A0A8C5PGK0-F1
#
_entry.id   AF-A0A8C5PGK0-F1
#
_cell.length_a   1.000
_cell.length_b   1.000
_cell.length_c   1.000
_cell.angle_alpha   90.00
_cell.angle_beta   90.00
_cell.angle_gamma   90.00
#
_symmetry.space_group_name_H-M   'P 1'
#
loop_
_entity.id
_entity.type
_entity.pdbx_description
1 polymer ?
#
loop_
_entity_poly.entity_id
_entity_poly.type
_entity_poly.pdbx_seq_one_letter_code
_entity_poly.pdbx_strand_id
1 'polypeptide(L)'
;ICLHDCPCTWFCCKATLPPCQVSRILLYKQDEPVLMPNYEFYMNWRKFEPDGEFIEIILERWNENFELLEDNHDYIQWLFPTLEQEKNLISYKMMLKFFSVKLVGEDEEDMKVTEVERTENLVERFDNLTINTHNNLRITRVLLSLGELGAEEYQAPLGKFLLKEILIEHNLPRMKESAMNFFVPAVRDVQKRQDLLYFTWRHYQPKEEFIWGRQEEFERYKAPSTMIVPLLPAPHSEWTPVYSEKKKKCLSEEPGEYGEDEWFQLASNQTVLPVTKAPEIVKALHASTHGGREMMEQQLEPHFYVPGLSVICKAVAQQCVTCAKNNPRTGPS
;
A
#
# COMPACT_ATOMS: atom_id res chain seq x y z
N ILE A 1 -19.32 -31.43 -9.13
CA ILE A 1 -18.04 -32.10 -9.46
C ILE A 1 -16.95 -31.20 -8.89
N CYS A 2 -16.37 -31.59 -7.76
CA CYS A 2 -15.21 -30.86 -7.21
C CYS A 2 -14.02 -31.14 -8.14
N LEU A 3 -13.47 -30.09 -8.75
CA LEU A 3 -12.20 -30.20 -9.47
C LEU A 3 -11.12 -30.49 -8.42
N HIS A 4 -10.44 -31.62 -8.59
CA HIS A 4 -9.62 -32.26 -7.57
C HIS A 4 -8.29 -31.55 -7.27
N ASP A 5 -8.02 -30.37 -7.85
CA ASP A 5 -6.71 -29.70 -7.81
C ASP A 5 -6.78 -28.19 -7.46
N CYS A 6 -7.63 -27.78 -6.51
CA CYS A 6 -7.49 -26.45 -5.89
C CYS A 6 -6.47 -26.52 -4.72
N PRO A 7 -5.43 -25.67 -4.68
CA PRO A 7 -4.45 -25.63 -3.58
C PRO A 7 -5.02 -25.14 -2.23
N CYS A 8 -6.33 -24.92 -2.15
CA CYS A 8 -7.01 -24.23 -1.06
C CYS A 8 -7.50 -25.15 0.08
N THR A 9 -7.10 -26.43 0.10
CA THR A 9 -7.77 -27.49 0.87
C THR A 9 -7.56 -27.50 2.39
N TRP A 10 -6.78 -26.58 2.98
CA TRP A 10 -6.65 -26.56 4.45
C TRP A 10 -7.59 -25.59 5.17
N PHE A 11 -7.86 -24.40 4.62
CA PHE A 11 -8.69 -23.39 5.30
C PHE A 11 -10.20 -23.58 5.10
N CYS A 12 -10.63 -24.32 4.08
CA CYS A 12 -12.05 -24.38 3.69
C CYS A 12 -12.89 -25.38 4.52
N CYS A 13 -12.28 -26.28 5.29
CA CYS A 13 -13.00 -27.42 5.90
C CYS A 13 -13.57 -27.19 7.31
N LYS A 14 -13.44 -26.00 7.93
CA LYS A 14 -13.96 -25.78 9.31
C LYS A 14 -14.96 -24.65 9.52
N ALA A 15 -15.32 -23.91 8.49
CA ALA A 15 -16.45 -23.00 8.56
C ALA A 15 -17.54 -23.55 7.65
N THR A 16 -18.71 -23.86 8.20
CA THR A 16 -19.96 -24.03 7.46
C THR A 16 -20.31 -22.72 6.75
N LEU A 17 -19.59 -22.40 5.69
CA LEU A 17 -19.86 -21.29 4.79
C LEU A 17 -20.70 -21.82 3.62
N PRO A 18 -21.72 -21.07 3.17
CA PRO A 18 -22.57 -21.49 2.06
C PRO A 18 -21.73 -21.65 0.78
N PRO A 19 -22.14 -22.53 -0.15
CA PRO A 19 -21.36 -22.82 -1.35
C PRO A 19 -21.09 -21.54 -2.15
N CYS A 20 -19.87 -21.48 -2.70
CA CYS A 20 -19.35 -20.34 -3.44
C CYS A 20 -20.35 -19.80 -4.49
N GLN A 21 -20.58 -18.49 -4.47
CA GLN A 21 -21.42 -17.80 -5.46
C GLN A 21 -20.87 -17.89 -6.89
N VAL A 22 -19.65 -18.39 -7.08
CA VAL A 22 -19.02 -18.67 -8.38
C VAL A 22 -19.84 -19.68 -9.21
N SER A 23 -20.65 -20.51 -8.55
CA SER A 23 -21.54 -21.47 -9.21
C SER A 23 -22.69 -20.83 -10.01
N ARG A 24 -23.04 -19.56 -9.75
CA ARG A 24 -24.23 -18.92 -10.34
C ARG A 24 -23.99 -18.29 -11.71
N ILE A 25 -22.75 -18.03 -12.08
CA ILE A 25 -22.39 -17.41 -13.37
C ILE A 25 -22.53 -18.41 -14.53
N LEU A 26 -22.46 -19.72 -14.28
CA LEU A 26 -22.44 -20.75 -15.32
C LEU A 26 -23.80 -21.44 -15.59
N LEU A 27 -24.91 -20.93 -15.03
CA LEU A 27 -26.25 -21.51 -15.19
C LEU A 27 -27.24 -20.55 -15.86
N TYR A 28 -26.79 -19.73 -16.82
CA TYR A 28 -27.72 -19.01 -17.70
C TYR A 28 -28.26 -19.98 -18.76
N LYS A 29 -29.55 -20.33 -18.65
CA LYS A 29 -30.31 -21.01 -19.70
C LYS A 29 -30.35 -20.11 -20.94
N GLN A 30 -30.07 -20.70 -22.11
CA GLN A 30 -29.81 -20.00 -23.37
C GLN A 30 -31.03 -19.33 -24.04
N ASP A 31 -32.23 -19.39 -23.47
CA ASP A 31 -33.48 -19.07 -24.19
C ASP A 31 -34.28 -17.86 -23.66
N GLU A 32 -33.77 -17.12 -22.66
CA GLU A 32 -34.32 -15.80 -22.32
C GLU A 32 -33.32 -14.69 -22.67
N PRO A 33 -33.76 -13.52 -23.18
CA PRO A 33 -32.87 -12.38 -23.34
C PRO A 33 -32.31 -12.05 -21.95
N VAL A 34 -31.02 -12.33 -21.77
CA VAL A 34 -30.34 -12.11 -20.49
C VAL A 34 -30.31 -10.61 -20.26
N LEU A 35 -31.31 -10.09 -19.56
CA LEU A 35 -31.27 -8.75 -19.02
C LEU A 35 -30.07 -8.72 -18.08
N MET A 36 -29.07 -7.91 -18.42
CA MET A 36 -27.88 -7.70 -17.60
C MET A 36 -27.92 -6.26 -17.10
N PRO A 37 -28.67 -5.95 -16.03
CA PRO A 37 -28.82 -4.57 -15.54
C PRO A 37 -27.48 -3.88 -15.28
N ASN A 38 -26.49 -4.61 -14.75
CA ASN A 38 -25.15 -4.07 -14.51
C ASN A 38 -24.46 -3.68 -15.83
N TYR A 39 -24.58 -4.51 -16.87
CA TYR A 39 -24.02 -4.18 -18.18
C TYR A 39 -24.69 -2.94 -18.77
N GLU A 40 -26.02 -2.86 -18.72
CA GLU A 40 -26.76 -1.68 -19.18
C GLU A 40 -26.38 -0.41 -18.39
N PHE A 41 -26.15 -0.54 -17.09
CA PHE A 41 -25.66 0.56 -16.25
C PHE A 41 -24.25 1.00 -16.67
N TYR A 42 -23.31 0.07 -16.87
CA TYR A 42 -21.94 0.41 -17.33
C TYR A 42 -21.93 1.02 -18.73
N MET A 43 -22.81 0.56 -19.62
CA MET A 43 -23.00 1.15 -20.95
C MET A 43 -23.75 2.48 -20.94
N ASN A 44 -24.09 3.01 -19.75
CA ASN A 44 -24.83 4.24 -19.56
C ASN A 44 -26.25 4.21 -20.19
N TRP A 45 -26.83 3.02 -20.36
CA TRP A 45 -28.17 2.82 -20.93
C TRP A 45 -29.26 2.72 -19.87
N ARG A 46 -28.87 2.56 -18.60
CA ARG A 46 -29.77 2.44 -17.45
C ARG A 46 -29.23 3.22 -16.26
N LYS A 47 -30.15 3.80 -15.48
CA LYS A 47 -29.88 4.31 -14.13
C LYS A 47 -29.82 3.16 -13.14
N PHE A 48 -28.94 3.23 -12.14
CA PHE A 48 -29.04 2.24 -11.09
C PHE A 48 -30.39 2.36 -10.35
N GLU A 49 -30.95 1.22 -9.94
CA GLU A 49 -32.23 1.15 -9.23
C GLU A 49 -31.98 1.05 -7.71
N PRO A 50 -32.93 1.48 -6.84
CA PRO A 50 -34.28 1.98 -7.17
C PRO A 50 -34.35 3.47 -7.55
N ASP A 51 -33.61 4.36 -6.87
CA ASP A 51 -33.68 5.83 -7.03
C ASP A 51 -32.30 6.39 -7.41
N GLY A 52 -31.67 5.76 -8.41
CA GLY A 52 -30.32 6.11 -8.83
C GLY A 52 -30.26 6.95 -10.09
N GLU A 53 -29.04 7.04 -10.62
CA GLU A 53 -28.74 7.83 -11.81
C GLU A 53 -27.81 7.07 -12.76
N PHE A 54 -27.55 7.66 -13.92
CA PHE A 54 -26.63 7.14 -14.93
C PHE A 54 -25.18 7.19 -14.45
N ILE A 55 -24.35 6.20 -14.83
CA ILE A 55 -22.95 6.13 -14.38
C ILE A 55 -22.17 7.40 -14.71
N GLU A 56 -22.35 7.98 -15.89
CA GLU A 56 -21.68 9.22 -16.28
C GLU A 56 -22.08 10.38 -15.37
N ILE A 57 -23.37 10.51 -15.04
CA ILE A 57 -23.86 11.56 -14.15
C ILE A 57 -23.31 11.39 -12.72
N ILE A 58 -23.17 10.15 -12.25
CA ILE A 58 -22.60 9.88 -10.93
C ILE A 58 -21.13 10.30 -10.92
N LEU A 59 -20.34 9.81 -11.87
CA LEU A 59 -18.91 10.09 -11.91
C LEU A 59 -18.59 11.57 -12.16
N GLU A 60 -19.44 12.30 -12.88
CA GLU A 60 -19.25 13.73 -13.16
C GLU A 60 -19.84 14.65 -12.08
N ARG A 61 -21.09 14.41 -11.64
CA ARG A 61 -21.85 15.36 -10.81
C ARG A 61 -21.94 14.98 -9.35
N TRP A 62 -21.77 13.71 -9.01
CA TRP A 62 -21.77 13.27 -7.61
C TRP A 62 -20.36 13.30 -7.02
N ASN A 63 -19.33 13.37 -7.87
CA ASN A 63 -17.97 13.57 -7.43
C ASN A 63 -17.87 14.83 -6.56
N GLU A 64 -17.29 14.68 -5.37
CA GLU A 64 -17.18 15.72 -4.32
C GLU A 64 -18.51 16.20 -3.71
N ASN A 65 -19.66 15.66 -4.15
CA ASN A 65 -20.95 15.86 -3.49
C ASN A 65 -21.14 14.81 -2.37
N PHE A 66 -20.42 15.00 -1.27
CA PHE A 66 -20.35 14.01 -0.20
C PHE A 66 -21.67 13.80 0.55
N GLU A 67 -22.53 14.82 0.63
CA GLU A 67 -23.87 14.71 1.21
C GLU A 67 -24.71 13.73 0.39
N LEU A 68 -24.74 13.92 -0.94
CA LEU A 68 -25.50 13.04 -1.85
C LEU A 68 -24.96 11.60 -1.83
N LEU A 69 -23.63 11.43 -1.79
CA LEU A 69 -22.99 10.12 -1.66
C LEU A 69 -23.26 9.47 -0.29
N GLU A 70 -23.50 10.24 0.76
CA GLU A 70 -23.88 9.70 2.06
C GLU A 70 -25.35 9.25 2.06
N ASP A 71 -26.24 10.12 1.57
CA ASP A 71 -27.70 9.91 1.55
C ASP A 71 -28.12 8.75 0.66
N ASN A 72 -27.60 8.71 -0.57
CA ASN A 72 -27.80 7.59 -1.49
C ASN A 72 -26.55 6.73 -1.49
N HIS A 73 -26.62 5.56 -0.86
CA HIS A 73 -25.47 4.65 -0.70
C HIS A 73 -25.52 3.43 -1.63
N ASP A 74 -26.59 3.26 -2.40
CA ASP A 74 -26.78 2.12 -3.29
C ASP A 74 -25.86 2.16 -4.50
N TYR A 75 -25.43 3.35 -4.94
CA TYR A 75 -24.48 3.51 -6.05
C TYR A 75 -23.23 2.65 -5.88
N ILE A 76 -22.76 2.42 -4.64
CA ILE A 76 -21.55 1.64 -4.38
C ILE A 76 -21.66 0.21 -4.90
N GLN A 77 -22.89 -0.34 -4.92
CA GLN A 77 -23.15 -1.69 -5.37
C GLN A 77 -23.08 -1.82 -6.89
N TRP A 78 -23.36 -0.72 -7.58
CA TRP A 78 -23.37 -0.62 -9.02
C TRP A 78 -22.01 -0.16 -9.55
N LEU A 79 -21.28 0.71 -8.84
CA LEU A 79 -19.92 1.09 -9.21
C LEU A 79 -18.87 0.01 -8.89
N PHE A 80 -19.13 -0.87 -7.92
CA PHE A 80 -18.19 -1.91 -7.53
C PHE A 80 -18.94 -3.26 -7.43
N PRO A 81 -18.81 -4.15 -8.44
CA PRO A 81 -17.66 -4.29 -9.36
C PRO A 81 -17.86 -3.73 -10.79
N THR A 82 -17.17 -2.65 -11.18
CA THR A 82 -17.12 -2.15 -12.58
C THR A 82 -16.00 -2.81 -13.39
N LEU A 83 -16.38 -3.60 -14.41
CA LEU A 83 -15.44 -4.33 -15.28
C LEU A 83 -14.64 -3.44 -16.23
N GLU A 84 -15.10 -2.22 -16.47
CA GLU A 84 -14.42 -1.24 -17.30
C GLU A 84 -13.32 -0.54 -16.50
N GLN A 85 -12.06 -0.81 -16.85
CA GLN A 85 -10.89 -0.38 -16.05
C GLN A 85 -10.84 1.13 -15.83
N GLU A 86 -11.16 1.92 -16.86
CA GLU A 86 -11.18 3.38 -16.78
C GLU A 86 -12.24 3.86 -15.77
N LYS A 87 -13.49 3.40 -15.91
CA LYS A 87 -14.56 3.76 -14.97
C LYS A 87 -14.32 3.23 -13.57
N ASN A 88 -13.65 2.08 -13.40
CA ASN A 88 -13.22 1.57 -12.10
C ASN A 88 -12.23 2.53 -11.43
N LEU A 89 -11.22 3.02 -12.18
CA LEU A 89 -10.26 3.99 -11.66
C LEU A 89 -10.92 5.33 -11.30
N ILE A 90 -11.81 5.84 -12.16
CA ILE A 90 -12.57 7.08 -11.88
C ILE A 90 -13.45 6.90 -10.64
N SER A 91 -14.17 5.77 -10.54
CA SER A 91 -14.99 5.43 -9.37
C SER A 91 -14.14 5.34 -8.11
N TYR A 92 -12.95 4.74 -8.21
CA TYR A 92 -12.01 4.64 -7.10
C TYR A 92 -11.52 6.02 -6.63
N LYS A 93 -11.13 6.91 -7.55
CA LYS A 93 -10.75 8.29 -7.23
C LYS A 93 -11.89 9.05 -6.54
N MET A 94 -13.12 8.90 -7.02
CA MET A 94 -14.30 9.48 -6.36
C MET A 94 -14.46 8.97 -4.92
N MET A 95 -14.28 7.66 -4.70
CA MET A 95 -14.34 7.08 -3.36
C MET A 95 -13.19 7.54 -2.46
N LEU A 96 -11.97 7.69 -3.00
CA LEU A 96 -10.85 8.24 -2.24
C LEU A 96 -11.18 9.64 -1.73
N LYS A 97 -11.68 10.53 -2.62
CA LYS A 97 -12.10 11.88 -2.23
C LYS A 97 -13.17 11.86 -1.15
N PHE A 98 -14.15 10.96 -1.27
CA PHE A 98 -15.18 10.75 -0.24
C PHE A 98 -14.59 10.30 1.11
N PHE A 99 -13.45 9.59 1.12
CA PHE A 99 -12.71 9.21 2.32
C PHE A 99 -11.70 10.27 2.82
N SER A 100 -11.66 11.46 2.20
CA SER A 100 -10.60 12.48 2.41
C SER A 100 -9.19 11.97 2.13
N VAL A 101 -9.08 11.18 1.06
CA VAL A 101 -7.84 10.62 0.53
C VAL A 101 -7.72 11.02 -0.94
N LYS A 102 -6.50 11.19 -1.44
CA LYS A 102 -6.22 11.34 -2.87
C LYS A 102 -4.97 10.55 -3.26
N LEU A 103 -4.79 10.33 -4.55
CA LEU A 103 -3.54 9.76 -5.05
C LEU A 103 -2.45 10.83 -5.00
N VAL A 104 -1.25 10.43 -4.59
CA VAL A 104 -0.08 11.31 -4.65
C VAL A 104 0.19 11.65 -6.12
N GLY A 105 0.53 12.90 -6.43
CA GLY A 105 0.85 13.30 -7.81
C GLY A 105 -0.29 13.11 -8.81
N GLU A 106 -1.55 13.19 -8.37
CA GLU A 106 -2.73 13.09 -9.26
C GLU A 106 -2.71 14.11 -10.41
N ASP A 107 -2.01 15.25 -10.23
CA ASP A 107 -1.85 16.32 -11.22
C ASP A 107 -0.71 16.06 -12.24
N GLU A 108 0.06 14.98 -12.08
CA GLU A 108 1.16 14.62 -12.97
C GLU A 108 0.72 13.55 -13.99
N GLU A 109 0.50 13.97 -15.23
CA GLU A 109 0.22 13.06 -16.35
C GLU A 109 1.42 12.10 -16.57
N ASP A 110 1.13 10.84 -16.91
CA ASP A 110 2.06 9.73 -17.21
C ASP A 110 2.74 8.99 -16.03
N MET A 111 2.53 9.39 -14.77
CA MET A 111 3.01 8.59 -13.63
C MET A 111 1.91 7.69 -13.07
N LYS A 112 2.13 6.37 -13.10
CA LYS A 112 1.24 5.41 -12.41
C LYS A 112 1.47 5.52 -10.91
N VAL A 113 0.82 6.50 -10.27
CA VAL A 113 0.91 6.68 -8.82
C VAL A 113 -0.14 5.83 -8.13
N THR A 114 0.33 4.97 -7.23
CA THR A 114 -0.51 4.09 -6.42
C THR A 114 -0.57 4.53 -4.96
N GLU A 115 0.37 5.36 -4.53
CA GLU A 115 0.41 5.89 -3.17
C GLU A 115 -0.70 6.92 -2.94
N VAL A 116 -1.13 7.02 -1.68
CA VAL A 116 -2.24 7.86 -1.26
C VAL A 116 -1.86 8.80 -0.12
N GLU A 117 -2.46 9.99 -0.11
CA GLU A 117 -2.27 11.00 0.94
C GLU A 117 -3.59 11.65 1.38
N ARG A 118 -3.54 12.38 2.50
CA ARG A 118 -4.67 13.12 3.07
C ARG A 118 -5.10 14.28 2.15
N THR A 119 -6.37 14.65 2.20
CA THR A 119 -6.90 15.90 1.60
C THR A 119 -7.21 16.95 2.67
N GLU A 120 -7.58 18.17 2.24
CA GLU A 120 -7.78 19.34 3.12
C GLU A 120 -8.98 19.21 4.08
N ASN A 121 -10.00 18.40 3.74
CA ASN A 121 -11.26 18.26 4.50
C ASN A 121 -11.26 17.04 5.45
N LEU A 122 -10.18 16.85 6.21
CA LEU A 122 -9.97 15.61 6.96
C LEU A 122 -10.92 15.42 8.14
N VAL A 123 -11.13 16.46 8.95
CA VAL A 123 -11.83 16.34 10.25
C VAL A 123 -13.29 15.90 10.07
N GLU A 124 -14.08 16.68 9.31
CA GLU A 124 -15.50 16.40 9.08
C GLU A 124 -15.74 15.02 8.45
N ARG A 125 -14.89 14.65 7.49
CA ARG A 125 -15.02 13.38 6.77
C ARG A 125 -14.61 12.19 7.62
N PHE A 126 -13.61 12.32 8.49
CA PHE A 126 -13.23 11.25 9.41
C PHE A 126 -14.27 11.05 10.52
N ASP A 127 -14.94 12.13 10.95
CA ASP A 127 -16.10 12.03 11.83
C ASP A 127 -17.24 11.25 11.15
N ASN A 128 -17.54 11.57 9.88
CA ASN A 128 -18.52 10.81 9.08
C ASN A 128 -18.14 9.32 8.96
N LEU A 129 -16.88 9.01 8.62
CA LEU A 129 -16.38 7.62 8.55
C LEU A 129 -16.53 6.86 9.87
N THR A 130 -16.33 7.55 10.99
CA THR A 130 -16.37 6.96 12.34
C THR A 130 -17.80 6.80 12.86
N ILE A 131 -18.69 7.73 12.54
CA ILE A 131 -20.10 7.70 12.97
C ILE A 131 -20.88 6.67 12.14
N ASN A 132 -20.68 6.67 10.83
CA ASN A 132 -21.45 5.87 9.89
C ASN A 132 -20.73 4.56 9.56
N THR A 133 -21.00 3.53 10.37
CA THR A 133 -20.33 2.21 10.31
C THR A 133 -20.48 1.49 8.97
N HIS A 134 -21.49 1.82 8.16
CA HIS A 134 -21.67 1.25 6.83
C HIS A 134 -20.54 1.68 5.86
N ASN A 135 -19.78 2.73 6.16
CA ASN A 135 -18.58 3.10 5.43
C ASN A 135 -17.50 2.00 5.45
N ASN A 136 -17.46 1.18 6.50
CA ASN A 136 -16.60 -0.01 6.52
C ASN A 136 -16.98 -1.01 5.41
N LEU A 137 -18.28 -1.17 5.13
CA LEU A 137 -18.76 -2.03 4.05
C LEU A 137 -18.44 -1.42 2.68
N ARG A 138 -18.53 -0.09 2.54
CA ARG A 138 -18.14 0.63 1.31
C ARG A 138 -16.66 0.43 1.00
N ILE A 139 -15.78 0.68 1.98
CA ILE A 139 -14.32 0.48 1.84
C ILE A 139 -13.99 -0.97 1.51
N THR A 140 -14.61 -1.92 2.21
CA THR A 140 -14.43 -3.35 1.93
C THR A 140 -14.79 -3.68 0.49
N ARG A 141 -15.93 -3.15 -0.01
CA ARG A 141 -16.37 -3.38 -1.39
C ARG A 141 -15.40 -2.78 -2.41
N VAL A 142 -14.90 -1.58 -2.17
CA VAL A 142 -13.86 -0.95 -3.01
C VAL A 142 -12.61 -1.84 -3.05
N LEU A 143 -12.08 -2.23 -1.90
CA LEU A 143 -10.89 -3.09 -1.82
C LEU A 143 -11.08 -4.42 -2.55
N LEU A 144 -12.20 -5.11 -2.33
CA LEU A 144 -12.49 -6.38 -3.01
C LEU A 144 -12.58 -6.18 -4.54
N SER A 145 -13.26 -5.14 -4.99
CA SER A 145 -13.40 -4.83 -6.42
C SER A 145 -12.06 -4.52 -7.08
N LEU A 146 -11.19 -3.75 -6.42
CA LEU A 146 -9.83 -3.48 -6.93
C LEU A 146 -9.04 -4.79 -7.11
N GLY A 147 -9.17 -5.70 -6.15
CA GLY A 147 -8.53 -7.00 -6.20
C GLY A 147 -9.05 -7.88 -7.35
N GLU A 148 -10.36 -8.07 -7.44
CA GLU A 148 -10.95 -8.98 -8.44
C GLU A 148 -10.80 -8.50 -9.88
N LEU A 149 -10.62 -7.20 -10.10
CA LEU A 149 -10.67 -6.58 -11.44
C LEU A 149 -9.30 -6.11 -11.95
N GLY A 150 -8.21 -6.61 -11.36
CA GLY A 150 -6.85 -6.39 -11.87
C GLY A 150 -6.25 -5.02 -11.53
N ALA A 151 -6.73 -4.37 -10.47
CA ALA A 151 -6.22 -3.11 -9.92
C ALA A 151 -5.64 -3.34 -8.51
N GLU A 152 -5.00 -4.50 -8.30
CA GLU A 152 -4.47 -4.97 -7.02
C GLU A 152 -3.43 -4.02 -6.41
N GLU A 153 -2.73 -3.26 -7.25
CA GLU A 153 -1.71 -2.30 -6.85
C GLU A 153 -2.23 -1.16 -5.98
N TYR A 154 -3.52 -0.83 -6.05
CA TYR A 154 -4.15 0.22 -5.24
C TYR A 154 -4.62 -0.27 -3.87
N GLN A 155 -4.78 -1.57 -3.67
CA GLN A 155 -5.33 -2.13 -2.43
C GLN A 155 -4.39 -1.88 -1.24
N ALA A 156 -3.10 -2.18 -1.39
CA ALA A 156 -2.15 -2.11 -0.30
C ALA A 156 -1.83 -0.67 0.15
N PRO A 157 -1.63 0.31 -0.74
CA PRO A 157 -1.48 1.71 -0.33
C PRO A 157 -2.68 2.23 0.46
N LEU A 158 -3.91 1.99 -0.02
CA LEU A 158 -5.12 2.37 0.72
C LEU A 158 -5.21 1.65 2.08
N GLY A 159 -4.96 0.33 2.10
CA GLY A 159 -4.96 -0.45 3.33
C GLY A 159 -3.94 0.07 4.35
N LYS A 160 -2.72 0.38 3.91
CA LYS A 160 -1.65 0.94 4.75
C LYS A 160 -2.01 2.32 5.30
N PHE A 161 -2.57 3.19 4.45
CA PHE A 161 -3.06 4.50 4.86
C PHE A 161 -4.10 4.38 5.97
N LEU A 162 -5.15 3.57 5.76
CA LEU A 162 -6.20 3.37 6.75
C LEU A 162 -5.62 2.80 8.06
N LEU A 163 -4.73 1.81 7.99
CA LEU A 163 -4.08 1.25 9.18
C LEU A 163 -3.25 2.30 9.95
N LYS A 164 -2.56 3.21 9.26
CA LYS A 164 -1.85 4.32 9.91
C LYS A 164 -2.82 5.23 10.66
N GLU A 165 -3.91 5.63 10.02
CA GLU A 165 -4.93 6.50 10.64
C GLU A 165 -5.64 5.83 11.84
N ILE A 166 -5.80 4.50 11.80
CA ILE A 166 -6.44 3.72 12.86
C ILE A 166 -5.51 3.47 14.05
N LEU A 167 -4.28 3.01 13.78
CA LEU A 167 -3.40 2.42 14.81
C LEU A 167 -2.31 3.37 15.32
N ILE A 168 -1.91 4.36 14.53
CA ILE A 168 -0.84 5.29 14.89
C ILE A 168 -1.41 6.66 15.22
N GLU A 169 -2.21 7.21 14.30
CA GLU A 169 -2.76 8.57 14.45
C GLU A 169 -4.03 8.57 15.32
N HIS A 170 -4.67 7.41 15.46
CA HIS A 170 -5.89 7.21 16.24
C HIS A 170 -7.08 8.09 15.82
N ASN A 171 -7.12 8.51 14.55
CA ASN A 171 -8.22 9.30 14.02
C ASN A 171 -9.44 8.45 13.63
N LEU A 172 -9.27 7.15 13.39
CA LEU A 172 -10.34 6.22 12.98
C LEU A 172 -10.48 4.99 13.90
N PRO A 173 -10.53 5.14 15.25
CA PRO A 173 -10.40 4.01 16.17
C PRO A 173 -11.52 2.98 16.05
N ARG A 174 -12.74 3.39 15.64
CA ARG A 174 -13.89 2.48 15.46
C ARG A 174 -13.74 1.53 14.27
N MET A 175 -12.84 1.83 13.34
CA MET A 175 -12.60 1.00 12.16
C MET A 175 -11.59 -0.13 12.42
N LYS A 176 -11.00 -0.19 13.61
CA LYS A 176 -9.97 -1.17 14.00
C LYS A 176 -10.39 -2.61 13.70
N GLU A 177 -11.58 -3.03 14.12
CA GLU A 177 -12.06 -4.39 13.86
C GLU A 177 -12.29 -4.65 12.36
N SER A 178 -12.84 -3.67 11.64
CA SER A 178 -13.10 -3.80 10.21
C SER A 178 -11.80 -3.87 9.40
N ALA A 179 -10.79 -3.10 9.79
CA ALA A 179 -9.48 -3.15 9.17
C ALA A 179 -8.84 -4.54 9.26
N MET A 180 -8.95 -5.17 10.42
CA MET A 180 -8.38 -6.49 10.65
C MET A 180 -9.15 -7.61 9.98
N ASN A 181 -10.48 -7.57 10.06
CA ASN A 181 -11.32 -8.66 9.58
C ASN A 181 -11.62 -8.59 8.08
N PHE A 182 -11.55 -7.40 7.48
CA PHE A 182 -11.99 -7.18 6.10
C PHE A 182 -10.97 -6.45 5.23
N PHE A 183 -10.36 -5.35 5.69
CA PHE A 183 -9.50 -4.54 4.80
C PHE A 183 -8.18 -5.23 4.48
N VAL A 184 -7.46 -5.70 5.50
CA VAL A 184 -6.18 -6.41 5.30
C VAL A 184 -6.39 -7.73 4.54
N PRO A 185 -7.39 -8.59 4.89
CA PRO A 185 -7.66 -9.80 4.13
C PRO A 185 -8.08 -9.58 2.67
N ALA A 186 -8.66 -8.41 2.33
CA ALA A 186 -9.08 -8.12 0.96
C ALA A 186 -7.90 -7.93 -0.01
N VAL A 187 -6.70 -7.55 0.49
CA VAL A 187 -5.51 -7.38 -0.34
C VAL A 187 -5.10 -8.71 -0.96
N ARG A 188 -5.10 -8.82 -2.29
CA ARG A 188 -4.86 -10.09 -2.99
C ARG A 188 -3.39 -10.50 -2.98
N ASP A 189 -2.51 -9.54 -3.29
CA ASP A 189 -1.06 -9.73 -3.26
C ASP A 189 -0.63 -10.27 -1.89
N VAL A 190 -0.10 -11.49 -1.89
CA VAL A 190 0.25 -12.22 -0.68
C VAL A 190 1.33 -11.49 0.10
N GLN A 191 2.33 -10.93 -0.58
CA GLN A 191 3.47 -10.27 0.05
C GLN A 191 3.03 -8.95 0.67
N LYS A 192 2.29 -8.13 -0.09
CA LYS A 192 1.76 -6.86 0.43
C LYS A 192 0.80 -7.09 1.60
N ARG A 193 -0.04 -8.13 1.54
CA ARG A 193 -0.92 -8.50 2.65
C ARG A 193 -0.13 -8.90 3.90
N GLN A 194 0.94 -9.67 3.75
CA GLN A 194 1.84 -10.01 4.87
C GLN A 194 2.52 -8.76 5.45
N ASP A 195 2.95 -7.83 4.60
CA ASP A 195 3.55 -6.56 5.02
C ASP A 195 2.56 -5.72 5.83
N LEU A 196 1.30 -5.66 5.40
CA LEU A 196 0.23 -5.01 6.16
C LEU A 196 -0.05 -5.71 7.48
N LEU A 197 -0.14 -7.04 7.51
CA LEU A 197 -0.35 -7.79 8.76
C LEU A 197 0.79 -7.54 9.75
N TYR A 198 2.04 -7.52 9.28
CA TYR A 198 3.19 -7.18 10.11
C TYR A 198 3.15 -5.74 10.60
N PHE A 199 2.84 -4.78 9.72
CA PHE A 199 2.64 -3.38 10.10
C PHE A 199 1.56 -3.28 11.19
N THR A 200 0.41 -3.93 11.00
CA THR A 200 -0.64 -3.93 12.00
C THR A 200 -0.14 -4.54 13.29
N TRP A 201 0.40 -5.75 13.28
CA TRP A 201 0.93 -6.40 14.48
C TRP A 201 1.89 -5.49 15.23
N ARG A 202 2.81 -4.80 14.53
CA ARG A 202 3.79 -3.88 15.12
C ARG A 202 3.14 -2.71 15.86
N HIS A 203 2.06 -2.15 15.33
CA HIS A 203 1.39 -0.96 15.87
C HIS A 203 0.11 -1.27 16.68
N TYR A 204 -0.34 -2.52 16.71
CA TYR A 204 -1.55 -2.92 17.42
C TYR A 204 -1.35 -2.86 18.94
N GLN A 205 -2.27 -2.19 19.63
CA GLN A 205 -2.33 -2.12 21.09
C GLN A 205 -3.75 -2.43 21.58
N PRO A 206 -3.91 -3.23 22.66
CA PRO A 206 -2.86 -3.99 23.36
C PRO A 206 -2.38 -5.19 22.52
N LYS A 207 -1.12 -5.64 22.71
CA LYS A 207 -0.48 -6.68 21.88
C LYS A 207 -1.11 -8.06 22.03
N GLU A 208 -1.66 -8.33 23.22
CA GLU A 208 -2.24 -9.60 23.62
C GLU A 208 -3.58 -9.86 22.90
N GLU A 209 -4.25 -8.81 22.44
CA GLU A 209 -5.51 -8.90 21.68
C GLU A 209 -5.29 -9.15 20.18
N PHE A 210 -4.04 -9.15 19.72
CA PHE A 210 -3.75 -9.42 18.31
C PHE A 210 -3.82 -10.93 18.03
N ILE A 211 -4.86 -11.36 17.30
CA ILE A 211 -5.14 -12.79 17.01
C ILE A 211 -4.93 -13.18 15.54
N TRP A 212 -4.53 -12.25 14.66
CA TRP A 212 -4.46 -12.45 13.20
C TRP A 212 -3.13 -13.05 12.71
N GLY A 213 -2.53 -13.93 13.52
CA GLY A 213 -1.33 -14.69 13.19
C GLY A 213 -0.57 -15.12 14.45
N ARG A 214 0.48 -15.93 14.30
CA ARG A 214 1.31 -16.34 15.43
C ARG A 214 2.34 -15.27 15.75
N GLN A 215 2.44 -14.86 17.02
CA GLN A 215 3.38 -13.81 17.43
C GLN A 215 4.83 -14.13 17.04
N GLU A 216 5.27 -15.37 17.23
CA GLU A 216 6.61 -15.85 16.83
C GLU A 216 6.90 -15.66 15.33
N GLU A 217 5.87 -15.75 14.48
CA GLU A 217 6.05 -15.55 13.04
C GLU A 217 6.35 -14.09 12.74
N PHE A 218 5.66 -13.15 13.40
CA PHE A 218 5.91 -11.73 13.21
C PHE A 218 7.25 -11.28 13.79
N GLU A 219 7.68 -11.85 14.91
CA GLU A 219 9.02 -11.59 15.46
C GLU A 219 10.14 -12.04 14.51
N ARG A 220 9.93 -13.14 13.80
CA ARG A 220 10.85 -13.66 12.77
C ARG A 220 10.66 -12.98 11.42
N TYR A 221 9.47 -12.43 11.17
CA TYR A 221 9.13 -11.71 9.95
C TYR A 221 9.88 -10.40 9.95
N LYS A 222 11.05 -10.42 9.32
CA LYS A 222 11.60 -9.21 8.75
C LYS A 222 10.72 -8.92 7.54
N ALA A 223 9.83 -7.91 7.64
CA ALA A 223 9.22 -7.32 6.45
C ALA A 223 10.28 -7.27 5.36
N PRO A 224 9.98 -7.70 4.12
CA PRO A 224 10.94 -7.80 3.04
C PRO A 224 11.66 -6.48 3.03
N SER A 225 12.86 -6.53 3.61
CA SER A 225 13.66 -5.35 3.76
C SER A 225 14.03 -5.09 2.33
N THR A 226 13.46 -4.04 1.75
CA THR A 226 13.80 -3.48 0.45
C THR A 226 15.28 -3.74 0.24
N MET A 227 15.61 -4.74 -0.58
CA MET A 227 16.89 -5.47 -0.72
C MET A 227 18.17 -4.95 0.00
N ILE A 228 18.16 -4.67 1.30
CA ILE A 228 19.29 -4.02 1.99
C ILE A 228 19.78 -4.84 3.18
N VAL A 229 19.00 -5.79 3.72
CA VAL A 229 19.47 -6.66 4.81
C VAL A 229 20.64 -7.60 4.44
N PRO A 230 20.93 -7.97 3.17
CA PRO A 230 22.18 -8.67 2.89
C PRO A 230 23.43 -7.77 3.02
N LEU A 231 23.26 -6.45 3.16
CA LEU A 231 24.36 -5.47 3.06
C LEU A 231 24.83 -4.93 4.42
N LEU A 232 24.07 -5.19 5.48
CA LEU A 232 24.54 -4.98 6.85
C LEU A 232 25.05 -6.33 7.40
N PRO A 233 26.28 -6.42 7.91
CA PRO A 233 26.67 -7.59 8.66
C PRO A 233 25.73 -7.75 9.87
N ALA A 234 25.24 -8.98 10.09
CA ALA A 234 24.33 -9.31 11.18
C ALA A 234 24.88 -8.86 12.56
N PRO A 235 24.03 -8.77 13.61
CA PRO A 235 24.38 -8.26 14.96
C PRO A 235 25.40 -9.09 15.75
N HIS A 236 26.22 -9.90 15.07
CA HIS A 236 27.22 -10.80 15.64
C HIS A 236 28.61 -10.56 15.05
N SER A 237 28.79 -9.53 14.21
CA SER A 237 30.13 -9.06 13.85
C SER A 237 30.54 -7.94 14.79
N GLU A 238 31.80 -7.92 15.21
CA GLU A 238 32.49 -6.90 16.02
C GLU A 238 32.46 -5.50 15.35
N TRP A 239 31.28 -4.91 15.18
CA TRP A 239 31.09 -3.65 14.46
C TRP A 239 30.48 -2.62 15.41
N THR A 240 31.32 -1.70 15.87
CA THR A 240 30.89 -0.50 16.60
C THR A 240 31.02 0.71 15.68
N PRO A 241 29.96 1.53 15.51
CA PRO A 241 30.03 2.71 14.66
C PRO A 241 30.95 3.78 15.28
N VAL A 242 32.11 4.01 14.66
CA VAL A 242 33.02 5.09 15.08
C VAL A 242 32.63 6.39 14.37
N TYR A 243 31.96 7.29 15.09
CA TYR A 243 31.68 8.65 14.63
C TYR A 243 32.85 9.58 14.97
N SER A 244 33.42 10.27 13.98
CA SER A 244 34.55 11.19 14.22
C SER A 244 34.13 12.39 15.09
N GLU A 245 34.92 12.72 16.12
CA GLU A 245 34.72 13.87 17.03
C GLU A 245 34.43 15.21 16.32
N LYS A 246 35.01 15.44 15.12
CA LYS A 246 34.82 16.67 14.34
C LYS A 246 33.43 16.84 13.73
N LYS A 247 32.55 15.83 13.78
CA LYS A 247 31.16 15.89 13.27
C LYS A 247 30.08 15.79 14.34
N LYS A 248 30.44 15.74 15.63
CA LYS A 248 29.48 15.97 16.74
C LYS A 248 28.80 17.35 16.64
N LYS A 249 29.36 18.27 15.86
CA LYS A 249 28.84 19.63 15.60
C LYS A 249 28.00 19.77 14.32
N CYS A 250 27.89 18.72 13.47
CA CYS A 250 27.06 18.74 12.25
C CYS A 250 25.76 17.92 12.39
N LEU A 251 25.62 17.17 13.48
CA LEU A 251 24.35 16.53 13.90
C LEU A 251 23.46 17.51 14.69
N SER A 252 23.75 18.81 14.66
CA SER A 252 23.12 19.83 15.51
C SER A 252 21.86 20.47 14.94
N GLU A 253 21.38 20.05 13.77
CA GLU A 253 20.16 20.61 13.16
C GLU A 253 18.93 19.71 13.30
N GLU A 254 19.10 18.39 13.46
CA GLU A 254 17.99 17.47 13.72
C GLU A 254 18.17 16.77 15.07
N PRO A 255 17.14 16.74 15.94
CA PRO A 255 17.19 15.99 17.20
C PRO A 255 17.30 14.49 16.91
N GLY A 256 18.13 13.79 17.69
CA GLY A 256 18.34 12.35 17.56
C GLY A 256 18.93 11.74 18.83
N GLU A 257 18.84 10.43 18.95
CA GLU A 257 19.24 9.67 20.13
C GLU A 257 20.17 8.51 19.75
N TYR A 258 21.02 8.11 20.70
CA TYR A 258 21.82 6.89 20.56
C TYR A 258 20.97 5.69 20.99
N GLY A 259 20.82 4.71 20.10
CA GLY A 259 20.19 3.44 20.42
C GLY A 259 21.09 2.53 21.28
N GLU A 260 20.55 1.38 21.68
CA GLU A 260 21.21 0.41 22.58
C GLU A 260 22.56 -0.12 22.05
N ASP A 261 22.80 -0.07 20.74
CA ASP A 261 23.99 -0.57 20.05
C ASP A 261 24.99 0.54 19.60
N GLU A 262 24.99 1.71 20.26
CA GLU A 262 25.80 2.90 19.91
C GLU A 262 25.49 3.53 18.54
N TRP A 263 24.42 3.11 17.86
CA TRP A 263 23.97 3.70 16.61
C TRP A 263 23.17 4.98 16.84
N PHE A 264 23.43 6.02 16.05
CA PHE A 264 22.68 7.27 16.14
C PHE A 264 21.43 7.21 15.25
N GLN A 265 20.27 7.45 15.83
CA GLN A 265 18.99 7.54 15.15
C GLN A 265 18.50 8.99 15.12
N LEU A 266 18.07 9.45 13.95
CA LEU A 266 17.42 10.75 13.79
C LEU A 266 15.95 10.66 14.21
N ALA A 267 15.33 11.79 14.57
CA ALA A 267 13.89 11.87 14.82
C ALA A 267 13.02 11.42 13.63
N SER A 268 13.59 11.38 12.42
CA SER A 268 12.99 10.82 11.20
C SER A 268 13.00 9.28 11.14
N ASN A 269 13.43 8.58 12.21
CA ASN A 269 13.67 7.13 12.26
C ASN A 269 14.75 6.62 11.29
N GLN A 270 15.56 7.50 10.69
CA GLN A 270 16.71 7.11 9.89
C GLN A 270 17.92 6.82 10.77
N THR A 271 18.67 5.77 10.43
CA THR A 271 19.94 5.46 11.11
C THR A 271 21.09 6.20 10.44
N VAL A 272 21.93 6.89 11.21
CA VAL A 272 23.09 7.59 10.64
C VAL A 272 24.18 6.58 10.30
N LEU A 273 24.53 6.49 9.02
CA LEU A 273 25.59 5.61 8.57
C LEU A 273 26.95 6.34 8.61
N PRO A 274 27.99 5.76 9.24
CA PRO A 274 29.33 6.32 9.19
C PRO A 274 29.83 6.47 7.75
N VAL A 275 30.31 7.66 7.40
CA VAL A 275 30.81 7.99 6.05
C VAL A 275 31.96 7.07 5.61
N THR A 276 32.73 6.54 6.56
CA THR A 276 33.81 5.58 6.31
C THR A 276 33.31 4.25 5.74
N LYS A 277 32.08 3.86 6.07
CA LYS A 277 31.50 2.55 5.73
C LYS A 277 30.41 2.63 4.66
N ALA A 278 29.87 3.82 4.41
CA ALA A 278 28.92 4.07 3.32
C ALA A 278 29.36 3.54 1.93
N PRO A 279 30.62 3.69 1.49
CA PRO A 279 31.04 3.14 0.20
C PRO A 279 30.99 1.62 0.13
N GLU A 280 31.18 0.90 1.24
CA GLU A 280 31.12 -0.58 1.27
C GLU A 280 29.68 -1.05 1.04
N ILE A 281 28.71 -0.43 1.72
CA ILE A 281 27.28 -0.76 1.57
C ILE A 281 26.78 -0.42 0.16
N VAL A 282 27.10 0.77 -0.35
CA VAL A 282 26.70 1.20 -1.70
C VAL A 282 27.33 0.28 -2.76
N LYS A 283 28.58 -0.14 -2.61
CA LYS A 283 29.22 -1.12 -3.52
C LYS A 283 28.51 -2.46 -3.50
N ALA A 284 28.12 -2.94 -2.33
CA ALA A 284 27.45 -4.22 -2.20
C ALA A 284 26.01 -4.15 -2.77
N LEU A 285 25.30 -3.04 -2.59
CA LEU A 285 23.99 -2.78 -3.23
C LEU A 285 24.12 -2.71 -4.76
N HIS A 286 25.11 -1.99 -5.24
CA HIS A 286 25.38 -1.87 -6.67
C HIS A 286 25.77 -3.22 -7.29
N ALA A 287 26.54 -4.05 -6.59
CA ALA A 287 26.96 -5.35 -7.08
C ALA A 287 25.78 -6.35 -7.18
N SER A 288 24.78 -6.26 -6.30
CA SER A 288 23.62 -7.15 -6.33
C SER A 288 22.56 -6.73 -7.36
N THR A 289 22.44 -5.44 -7.65
CA THR A 289 21.34 -4.91 -8.48
C THR A 289 21.79 -4.27 -9.79
N HIS A 290 23.07 -3.91 -9.91
CA HIS A 290 23.59 -3.00 -10.95
C HIS A 290 22.79 -1.69 -11.09
N GLY A 291 22.10 -1.28 -10.02
CA GLY A 291 21.29 -0.07 -9.97
C GLY A 291 22.11 1.20 -10.20
N GLY A 292 21.52 2.15 -10.93
CA GLY A 292 22.08 3.49 -11.11
C GLY A 292 22.01 4.34 -9.83
N ARG A 293 22.56 5.54 -9.90
CA ARG A 293 22.62 6.49 -8.76
C ARG A 293 21.25 6.67 -8.07
N GLU A 294 20.22 7.00 -8.84
CA GLU A 294 18.87 7.31 -8.33
C GLU A 294 18.22 6.10 -7.66
N MET A 295 18.37 4.91 -8.23
CA MET A 295 17.84 3.69 -7.65
C MET A 295 18.50 3.38 -6.29
N MET A 296 19.82 3.53 -6.20
CA MET A 296 20.54 3.30 -4.95
C MET A 296 20.20 4.35 -3.87
N GLU A 297 20.03 5.62 -4.27
CA GLU A 297 19.55 6.69 -3.37
C GLU A 297 18.15 6.37 -2.84
N GLN A 298 17.20 6.08 -3.73
CA GLN A 298 15.81 5.75 -3.35
C GLN A 298 15.70 4.54 -2.42
N GLN A 299 16.61 3.57 -2.54
CA GLN A 299 16.60 2.42 -1.64
C GLN A 299 17.24 2.72 -0.28
N LEU A 300 18.32 3.51 -0.24
CA LEU A 300 19.08 3.76 0.99
C LEU A 300 18.51 4.90 1.83
N GLU A 301 17.98 5.96 1.21
CA GLU A 301 17.46 7.15 1.89
C GLU A 301 16.35 6.84 2.91
N PRO A 302 15.38 5.94 2.67
CA PRO A 302 14.35 5.63 3.67
C PRO A 302 14.89 5.01 4.96
N HIS A 303 16.11 4.46 4.94
CA HIS A 303 16.67 3.67 6.04
C HIS A 303 17.89 4.35 6.69
N PHE A 304 18.72 5.01 5.89
CA PHE A 304 19.97 5.60 6.32
C PHE A 304 20.08 7.07 5.98
N TYR A 305 20.54 7.85 6.95
CA TYR A 305 21.11 9.16 6.67
C TYR A 305 22.60 9.02 6.39
N VAL A 306 23.02 9.34 5.16
CA VAL A 306 24.42 9.27 4.73
C VAL A 306 24.85 10.63 4.16
N PRO A 307 25.72 11.38 4.85
CA PRO A 307 26.24 12.63 4.30
C PRO A 307 26.95 12.42 2.96
N GLY A 308 26.42 13.03 1.91
CA GLY A 308 26.99 12.91 0.56
C GLY A 308 26.68 11.57 -0.13
N LEU A 309 25.60 10.89 0.23
CA LEU A 309 25.14 9.63 -0.40
C LEU A 309 25.22 9.67 -1.93
N SER A 310 24.72 10.75 -2.52
CA SER A 310 24.69 10.93 -3.97
C SER A 310 26.06 10.85 -4.64
N VAL A 311 27.08 11.44 -3.99
CA VAL A 311 28.46 11.42 -4.47
C VAL A 311 29.01 10.00 -4.42
N ILE A 312 28.69 9.26 -3.37
CA ILE A 312 29.11 7.86 -3.17
C ILE A 312 28.45 6.96 -4.22
N CYS A 313 27.13 7.05 -4.39
CA CYS A 313 26.36 6.30 -5.39
C CYS A 313 26.87 6.54 -6.81
N LYS A 314 27.14 7.81 -7.17
CA LYS A 314 27.70 8.18 -8.47
C LYS A 314 29.09 7.58 -8.68
N ALA A 315 29.98 7.68 -7.69
CA ALA A 315 31.33 7.16 -7.79
C ALA A 315 31.35 5.63 -7.96
N VAL A 316 30.50 4.91 -7.23
CA VAL A 316 30.40 3.44 -7.33
C VAL A 316 29.89 3.00 -8.70
N ALA A 317 28.83 3.64 -9.21
CA ALA A 317 28.28 3.32 -10.52
C ALA A 317 29.27 3.61 -11.66
N GLN A 318 30.03 4.72 -11.58
CA GLN A 318 31.04 5.09 -12.57
C GLN A 318 32.24 4.13 -12.61
N GLN A 319 32.55 3.46 -11.50
CA GLN A 319 33.65 2.49 -11.39
C GLN A 319 33.26 1.08 -11.85
N CYS A 320 32.00 0.85 -12.21
CA CYS A 320 31.50 -0.48 -12.56
C CYS A 320 31.73 -0.83 -14.03
N VAL A 321 32.60 -1.82 -14.28
CA VAL A 321 32.92 -2.33 -15.62
C VAL A 321 31.70 -2.95 -16.32
N THR A 322 30.82 -3.62 -15.57
CA THR A 322 29.61 -4.25 -16.12
C THR A 322 28.61 -3.21 -16.60
N CYS A 323 28.34 -2.19 -15.78
CA CYS A 323 27.47 -1.08 -16.18
C CYS A 323 28.07 -0.29 -17.34
N ALA A 324 29.39 -0.03 -17.35
CA ALA A 324 30.05 0.66 -18.45
C ALA A 324 29.93 -0.07 -19.80
N LYS A 325 29.88 -1.40 -19.81
CA LYS A 325 29.69 -2.21 -21.02
C LYS A 325 28.25 -2.21 -21.55
N ASN A 326 27.26 -2.06 -20.67
CA ASN A 326 25.84 -2.23 -21.00
C ASN A 326 25.06 -0.92 -21.08
N ASN A 327 25.70 0.24 -20.87
CA ASN A 327 25.02 1.53 -20.89
C ASN A 327 25.19 2.22 -22.25
N PRO A 328 24.12 2.43 -23.05
CA PRO A 328 24.21 2.91 -24.44
C PRO A 328 24.60 4.39 -24.59
N ARG A 329 24.94 5.10 -23.51
CA ARG A 329 25.41 6.50 -23.58
C ARG A 329 26.92 6.58 -23.79
N THR A 330 27.37 6.26 -25.00
CA THR A 330 28.63 6.77 -25.55
C THR A 330 28.33 7.76 -26.65
N GLY A 331 28.17 9.03 -26.27
CA GLY A 331 28.18 10.18 -27.17
C GLY A 331 28.68 11.40 -26.40
N PRO A 332 29.62 12.20 -26.95
CA PRO A 332 30.12 13.38 -26.27
C PRO A 332 29.01 14.45 -26.17
N SER A 333 28.92 15.11 -25.02
CA SER A 333 28.18 16.37 -24.84
C SER A 333 29.03 17.54 -25.28
#